data_AF-A0A553CJ18-F1
#
_entry.id   AF-A0A553CJ18-F1
#
_cell.length_a   1.000
_cell.length_b   1.000
_cell.length_c   1.000
_cell.angle_alpha   90.00
_cell.angle_beta   90.00
_cell.angle_gamma   90.00
#
_symmetry.space_group_name_H-M   'P 1'
#
loop_
_entity.id
_entity.type
_entity.pdbx_description
1 polymer ?
#
loop_
_entity_poly.entity_id
_entity_poly.type
_entity_poly.pdbx_seq_one_letter_code
_entity_poly.pdbx_strand_id
1 'polypeptide(L)'
;MKYSRLSKEQFEELHQEFINFLATQAIDKAEWDKIKIEKPEVAEQELDVFSDLVWEGVLSKTEYLEHFSKNHIFLFQCFDTDIQSIVLKSLVPETNFLTKEGLQWLSDNMFTDTIEIKTGKKVFTEERNSSIFQLIQQGAFLSDGQLFKQIISIIES
;
A
#
# COMPACT_ATOMS: atom_id res chain seq x y z
N MET A 1 16.65 8.17 4.13
CA MET A 1 15.60 7.32 3.56
C MET A 1 14.42 7.29 4.52
N LYS A 2 13.23 7.64 4.05
CA LYS A 2 11.97 7.70 4.82
C LYS A 2 11.17 6.41 4.69
N TYR A 3 11.18 5.81 3.50
CA TYR A 3 10.48 4.56 3.18
C TYR A 3 11.47 3.42 2.94
N SER A 4 11.01 2.29 2.39
CA SER A 4 11.90 1.23 1.95
C SER A 4 12.46 1.53 0.56
N ARG A 5 13.73 1.21 0.34
CA ARG A 5 14.31 1.22 -1.01
C ARG A 5 13.50 0.32 -1.95
N LEU A 6 13.31 0.79 -3.17
CA LEU A 6 12.70 0.00 -4.24
C LEU A 6 13.53 -1.28 -4.51
N SER A 7 12.84 -2.36 -4.85
CA SER A 7 13.50 -3.59 -5.28
C SER A 7 14.20 -3.39 -6.64
N LYS A 8 15.09 -4.31 -6.99
CA LYS A 8 15.78 -4.29 -8.29
C LYS A 8 14.79 -4.28 -9.45
N GLU A 9 13.76 -5.09 -9.36
CA GLU A 9 12.69 -5.20 -10.36
C GLU A 9 11.92 -3.89 -10.49
N GLN A 10 11.61 -3.23 -9.37
CA GLN A 10 10.94 -1.93 -9.38
C GLN A 10 11.81 -0.83 -10.01
N PHE A 11 13.12 -0.83 -9.76
CA PHE A 11 14.05 0.07 -10.45
C PHE A 11 14.14 -0.22 -11.95
N GLU A 12 14.08 -1.49 -12.36
CA GLU A 12 14.07 -1.87 -13.79
C GLU A 12 12.78 -1.39 -14.48
N GLU A 13 11.63 -1.52 -13.82
CA GLU A 13 10.34 -1.00 -14.30
C GLU A 13 10.35 0.53 -14.40
N LEU A 14 10.98 1.21 -13.44
CA LEU A 14 11.05 2.68 -13.34
C LEU A 14 12.36 3.27 -13.90
N HIS A 15 13.05 2.56 -14.79
CA HIS A 15 14.37 2.98 -15.27
C HIS A 15 14.34 4.33 -15.98
N GLN A 16 13.26 4.65 -16.71
CA GLN A 16 13.12 5.93 -17.39
C GLN A 16 12.94 7.08 -16.41
N GLU A 17 12.07 6.88 -15.41
CA GLU A 17 11.82 7.82 -14.33
C GLU A 17 13.12 8.06 -13.54
N PHE A 18 13.90 7.02 -13.29
CA PHE A 18 15.18 7.13 -12.61
C PHE A 18 16.22 7.90 -13.42
N ILE A 19 16.32 7.64 -14.73
CA ILE A 19 17.20 8.41 -15.63
C ILE A 19 16.80 9.89 -15.64
N ASN A 20 15.51 10.18 -15.72
CA ASN A 20 15.01 11.55 -15.70
C ASN A 20 15.31 12.23 -14.35
N PHE A 21 15.14 11.51 -13.24
CA PHE A 21 15.51 11.99 -11.91
C PHE A 21 17.00 12.37 -11.83
N LEU A 22 17.91 11.50 -12.26
CA LEU A 22 19.34 11.79 -12.31
C LEU A 22 19.64 13.01 -13.21
N ALA A 23 18.98 13.10 -14.36
CA ALA A 23 19.14 14.23 -15.28
C ALA A 23 18.69 15.57 -14.66
N THR A 24 17.66 15.59 -13.81
CA THR A 24 17.25 16.82 -13.09
C THR A 24 18.33 17.33 -12.14
N GLN A 25 19.24 16.46 -11.72
CA GLN A 25 20.40 16.77 -10.87
C GLN A 25 21.68 16.97 -11.70
N ALA A 26 21.55 17.11 -13.03
CA ALA A 26 22.66 17.22 -13.98
C ALA A 26 23.62 16.01 -13.97
N ILE A 27 23.14 14.84 -13.57
CA ILE A 27 23.89 13.58 -13.61
C ILE A 27 23.51 12.86 -14.91
N ASP A 28 24.42 12.85 -15.87
CA ASP A 28 24.28 12.03 -17.08
C ASP A 28 24.80 10.60 -16.87
N LYS A 29 24.72 9.76 -17.90
CA LYS A 29 25.17 8.37 -17.83
C LYS A 29 26.66 8.25 -17.49
N ALA A 30 27.52 9.10 -18.05
CA ALA A 30 28.96 9.01 -17.83
C ALA A 30 29.32 9.39 -16.39
N GLU A 31 28.69 10.45 -15.86
CA GLU A 31 28.86 10.83 -14.46
C GLU A 31 28.28 9.77 -13.52
N TRP A 32 27.12 9.18 -13.85
CA TRP A 32 26.55 8.09 -13.06
C TRP A 32 27.45 6.85 -13.02
N ASP A 33 28.02 6.45 -14.15
CA ASP A 33 28.98 5.34 -14.22
C ASP A 33 30.24 5.62 -13.38
N LYS A 34 30.69 6.87 -13.34
CA LYS A 34 31.80 7.32 -12.49
C LYS A 34 31.44 7.32 -11.00
N ILE A 35 30.27 7.85 -10.63
CA ILE A 35 29.77 7.89 -9.25
C ILE A 35 29.73 6.48 -8.66
N LYS A 36 29.20 5.49 -9.40
CA LYS A 36 29.14 4.10 -8.93
C LYS A 36 30.51 3.51 -8.58
N ILE A 37 31.58 3.95 -9.24
CA ILE A 37 32.94 3.42 -9.04
C ILE A 37 33.67 4.22 -7.96
N GLU A 38 33.62 5.55 -8.04
CA GLU A 38 34.42 6.44 -7.21
C GLU A 38 33.74 6.82 -5.89
N LYS A 39 32.40 6.83 -5.86
CA LYS A 39 31.56 7.28 -4.75
C LYS A 39 30.33 6.39 -4.58
N PRO A 40 30.51 5.08 -4.33
CA PRO A 40 29.39 4.14 -4.20
C PRO A 40 28.36 4.58 -3.14
N GLU A 41 28.79 5.24 -2.06
CA GLU A 41 27.90 5.80 -1.05
C GLU A 41 26.95 6.88 -1.59
N VAL A 42 27.38 7.66 -2.58
CA VAL A 42 26.53 8.64 -3.25
C VAL A 42 25.55 7.93 -4.17
N ALA A 43 25.99 6.89 -4.90
CA ALA A 43 25.07 6.08 -5.71
C ALA A 43 23.93 5.49 -4.86
N GLU A 44 24.26 4.96 -3.69
CA GLU A 44 23.29 4.42 -2.74
C GLU A 44 22.29 5.49 -2.24
N GLN A 45 22.77 6.72 -2.00
CA GLN A 45 21.91 7.84 -1.63
C GLN A 45 20.95 8.25 -2.74
N GLU A 46 21.41 8.29 -3.99
CA GLU A 46 20.53 8.60 -5.14
C GLU A 46 19.42 7.57 -5.30
N LEU A 47 19.72 6.29 -5.09
CA LEU A 47 18.73 5.22 -5.08
C LEU A 47 17.71 5.40 -3.94
N ASP A 48 18.17 5.76 -2.74
CA ASP A 48 17.29 6.01 -1.59
C ASP A 48 16.38 7.21 -1.81
N VAL A 49 16.93 8.33 -2.29
CA VAL A 49 16.17 9.55 -2.57
C VAL A 49 15.13 9.30 -3.64
N PHE A 50 15.49 8.62 -4.73
CA PHE A 50 14.52 8.25 -5.76
C PHE A 50 13.42 7.34 -5.21
N SER A 51 13.78 6.34 -4.39
CA SER A 51 12.82 5.44 -3.77
C SER A 51 11.83 6.22 -2.89
N ASP A 52 12.33 7.17 -2.08
CA ASP A 52 11.48 8.02 -1.26
C ASP A 52 10.51 8.85 -2.13
N LEU A 53 10.97 9.44 -3.23
CA LEU A 53 10.13 10.22 -4.15
C LEU A 53 9.03 9.39 -4.80
N VAL A 54 9.35 8.16 -5.22
CA VAL A 54 8.36 7.25 -5.82
C VAL A 54 7.30 6.88 -4.79
N TRP A 55 7.71 6.54 -3.56
CA TRP A 55 6.78 6.24 -2.48
C TRP A 55 5.88 7.43 -2.13
N GLU A 56 6.44 8.64 -2.02
CA GLU A 56 5.62 9.85 -1.81
C GLU A 56 4.57 10.02 -2.90
N GLY A 57 4.96 9.83 -4.17
CA GLY A 57 4.07 9.94 -5.31
C GLY A 57 2.94 8.90 -5.32
N VAL A 58 3.23 7.68 -4.86
CA VAL A 58 2.22 6.60 -4.74
C VAL A 58 1.30 6.87 -3.54
N LEU A 59 1.87 7.06 -2.35
CA LEU A 59 1.15 7.18 -1.09
C LEU A 59 0.23 8.40 -1.06
N SER A 60 0.66 9.52 -1.66
CA SER A 60 -0.16 10.73 -1.78
C SER A 60 -1.44 10.51 -2.60
N LYS A 61 -1.44 9.55 -3.54
CA LYS A 61 -2.61 9.21 -4.37
C LYS A 61 -3.39 8.00 -3.87
N THR A 62 -2.88 7.32 -2.84
CA THR A 62 -3.53 6.14 -2.27
C THR A 62 -4.85 6.52 -1.60
N GLU A 63 -5.96 6.10 -2.18
CA GLU A 63 -7.30 6.28 -1.59
C GLU A 63 -7.77 5.02 -0.85
N TYR A 64 -7.38 3.83 -1.29
CA TYR A 64 -7.83 2.57 -0.70
C TYR A 64 -6.70 1.57 -0.52
N LEU A 65 -6.77 0.82 0.58
CA LEU A 65 -5.92 -0.31 0.87
C LEU A 65 -6.75 -1.52 1.29
N GLU A 66 -6.26 -2.71 1.00
CA GLU A 66 -6.87 -3.97 1.41
C GLU A 66 -5.81 -4.90 1.99
N HIS A 67 -6.17 -5.66 3.03
CA HIS A 67 -5.32 -6.70 3.58
C HIS A 67 -6.18 -7.93 3.89
N PHE A 68 -5.86 -9.02 3.21
CA PHE A 68 -6.51 -10.31 3.39
C PHE A 68 -5.63 -11.22 4.25
N SER A 69 -6.26 -11.88 5.21
CA SER A 69 -5.70 -12.98 5.98
C SER A 69 -6.67 -14.16 5.92
N LYS A 70 -6.32 -15.29 6.54
CA LYS A 70 -7.18 -16.48 6.51
C LYS A 70 -8.62 -16.18 6.97
N ASN A 71 -8.79 -15.48 8.08
CA ASN A 71 -10.09 -15.28 8.73
C ASN A 71 -10.47 -13.80 8.93
N HIS A 72 -9.63 -12.86 8.50
CA HIS A 72 -9.94 -11.43 8.52
C HIS A 72 -9.69 -10.79 7.17
N ILE A 73 -10.52 -9.82 6.82
CA ILE A 73 -10.29 -8.86 5.75
C ILE A 73 -10.31 -7.47 6.38
N PHE A 74 -9.26 -6.71 6.13
CA PHE A 74 -9.17 -5.31 6.51
C PHE A 74 -9.28 -4.47 5.25
N LEU A 75 -10.24 -3.56 5.24
CA LEU A 75 -10.48 -2.62 4.15
C LEU A 75 -10.26 -1.23 4.71
N PHE A 76 -9.54 -0.38 3.97
CA PHE A 76 -9.23 0.97 4.41
C PHE A 76 -9.56 1.98 3.32
N GLN A 77 -10.14 3.10 3.71
CA GLN A 77 -10.28 4.30 2.89
C GLN A 77 -9.48 5.43 3.53
N CYS A 78 -8.52 5.96 2.78
CA CYS A 78 -7.55 6.97 3.23
C CYS A 78 -7.97 8.36 2.74
N PHE A 79 -8.38 9.23 3.66
CA PHE A 79 -8.64 10.65 3.39
C PHE A 79 -7.39 11.48 3.71
N ASP A 80 -7.47 12.80 3.60
CA ASP A 80 -6.33 13.68 3.89
C ASP A 80 -5.97 13.69 5.38
N THR A 81 -6.97 13.68 6.25
CA THR A 81 -6.79 13.86 7.71
C THR A 81 -7.06 12.60 8.52
N ASP A 82 -7.73 11.62 7.95
CA ASP A 82 -8.11 10.40 8.66
C ASP A 82 -8.21 9.19 7.74
N ILE A 83 -8.27 8.02 8.36
CA ILE A 83 -8.51 6.75 7.71
C ILE A 83 -9.77 6.13 8.30
N GLN A 84 -10.65 5.66 7.41
CA GLN A 84 -11.76 4.81 7.76
C GLN A 84 -11.39 3.36 7.50
N SER A 85 -11.84 2.46 8.35
CA SER A 85 -11.59 1.03 8.22
C SER A 85 -12.85 0.20 8.38
N ILE A 86 -12.88 -0.92 7.68
CA ILE A 86 -13.85 -1.99 7.86
C ILE A 86 -13.07 -3.27 8.11
N VAL A 87 -13.41 -3.99 9.17
CA VAL A 87 -12.85 -5.29 9.50
C VAL A 87 -13.95 -6.32 9.39
N LEU A 88 -13.77 -7.27 8.47
CA LEU A 88 -14.61 -8.45 8.33
C LEU A 88 -13.89 -9.62 8.97
N LYS A 89 -14.56 -10.33 9.87
CA LYS A 89 -13.99 -11.49 10.55
C LYS A 89 -14.94 -12.68 10.45
N SER A 90 -14.43 -13.81 9.96
CA SER A 90 -15.18 -15.06 10.00
C SER A 90 -15.22 -15.63 11.41
N LEU A 91 -16.41 -16.03 11.86
CA LEU A 91 -16.61 -16.83 13.07
C LEU A 91 -16.57 -18.34 12.79
N VAL A 92 -16.44 -18.73 11.51
CA VAL A 92 -16.23 -20.12 11.08
C VAL A 92 -14.72 -20.38 10.93
N PRO A 93 -14.11 -21.25 11.78
CA PRO A 93 -12.65 -21.43 11.82
C PRO A 93 -12.02 -21.96 10.53
N GLU A 94 -12.79 -22.70 9.74
CA GLU A 94 -12.33 -23.33 8.49
C GLU A 94 -12.32 -22.37 7.29
N THR A 95 -12.93 -21.19 7.42
CA THR A 95 -12.93 -20.19 6.35
C THR A 95 -11.51 -19.72 6.04
N ASN A 96 -11.22 -19.54 4.75
CA ASN A 96 -9.95 -19.00 4.27
C ASN A 96 -10.17 -17.93 3.19
N PHE A 97 -10.16 -16.65 3.55
CA PHE A 97 -10.34 -15.54 2.59
C PHE A 97 -9.17 -15.36 1.61
N LEU A 98 -8.09 -16.13 1.74
CA LEU A 98 -7.02 -16.18 0.75
C LEU A 98 -7.35 -17.12 -0.43
N THR A 99 -8.47 -17.85 -0.38
CA THR A 99 -8.93 -18.71 -1.48
C THR A 99 -10.20 -18.18 -2.12
N LYS A 100 -10.41 -18.57 -3.38
CA LYS A 100 -11.61 -18.20 -4.14
C LYS A 100 -12.88 -18.70 -3.45
N GLU A 101 -12.84 -19.91 -2.90
CA GLU A 101 -13.95 -20.51 -2.17
C GLU A 101 -14.29 -19.72 -0.91
N GLY A 102 -13.27 -19.24 -0.17
CA GLY A 102 -13.51 -18.42 1.01
C GLY A 102 -14.08 -17.04 0.69
N LEU A 103 -13.65 -16.41 -0.41
CA LEU A 103 -14.23 -15.15 -0.88
C LEU A 103 -15.67 -15.33 -1.39
N GLN A 104 -15.97 -16.44 -2.07
CA GLN A 104 -17.33 -16.78 -2.46
C GLN A 104 -18.21 -17.01 -1.22
N TRP A 105 -17.71 -17.79 -0.27
CA TRP A 105 -18.39 -18.04 1.00
C TRP A 105 -18.70 -16.74 1.76
N LEU A 106 -17.78 -15.77 1.75
CA LEU A 106 -18.03 -14.45 2.34
C LEU A 106 -19.24 -13.78 1.70
N SER A 107 -19.32 -13.75 0.36
CA SER A 107 -20.45 -13.16 -0.36
C SER A 107 -21.78 -13.81 0.02
N ASP A 108 -21.78 -15.13 0.20
CA ASP A 108 -22.99 -15.89 0.53
C ASP A 108 -23.42 -15.74 2.00
N ASN A 109 -22.48 -15.43 2.91
CA ASN A 109 -22.69 -15.41 4.36
C ASN A 109 -22.57 -14.01 4.98
N MET A 110 -22.33 -12.97 4.19
CA MET A 110 -22.06 -11.60 4.62
C MET A 110 -23.13 -11.03 5.56
N PHE A 111 -24.38 -11.45 5.38
CA PHE A 111 -25.56 -10.98 6.13
C PHE A 111 -26.00 -11.94 7.24
N THR A 112 -25.13 -12.83 7.66
CA THR A 112 -25.42 -13.83 8.70
C THR A 112 -24.59 -13.57 9.94
N ASP A 113 -25.00 -14.18 11.05
CA ASP A 113 -24.27 -14.12 12.32
C ASP A 113 -22.89 -14.82 12.28
N THR A 114 -22.49 -15.37 11.13
CA THR A 114 -21.18 -16.03 10.94
C THR A 114 -20.06 -15.06 10.54
N ILE A 115 -20.40 -13.81 10.23
CA ILE A 115 -19.45 -12.73 9.95
C ILE A 115 -19.61 -11.62 10.98
N GLU A 116 -18.50 -11.26 11.63
CA GLU A 116 -18.41 -10.08 12.49
C GLU A 116 -17.89 -8.91 11.65
N ILE A 117 -18.66 -7.83 11.55
CA ILE A 117 -18.29 -6.59 10.85
C ILE A 117 -18.04 -5.49 11.87
N LYS A 118 -16.88 -4.84 11.77
CA LYS A 118 -16.54 -3.65 12.58
C LYS A 118 -16.09 -2.52 11.70
N THR A 119 -16.59 -1.32 11.97
CA THR A 119 -16.10 -0.09 11.35
C THR A 119 -15.25 0.70 12.34
N GLY A 120 -14.29 1.47 11.81
CA GLY A 120 -13.42 2.32 12.60
C GLY A 120 -13.08 3.59 11.85
N LYS A 121 -12.76 4.65 12.60
CA LYS A 121 -12.19 5.89 12.07
C LYS A 121 -11.03 6.29 12.96
N LYS A 122 -9.88 6.59 12.36
CA LYS A 122 -8.68 7.05 13.06
C LYS A 122 -8.15 8.30 12.37
N VAL A 123 -8.06 9.40 13.11
CA VAL A 123 -7.37 10.61 12.65
C VAL A 123 -5.87 10.34 12.62
N PHE A 124 -5.18 10.78 11.57
CA PHE A 124 -3.74 10.65 11.52
C PHE A 124 -3.09 11.49 12.62
N THR A 125 -2.34 10.84 13.51
CA THR A 125 -1.53 11.49 14.55
C THR A 125 -0.11 11.77 14.07
N GLU A 126 0.32 11.05 13.04
CA GLU A 126 1.56 11.24 12.33
C GLU A 126 1.26 11.75 10.92
N GLU A 127 2.29 11.90 10.10
CA GLU A 127 2.10 12.23 8.70
C GLU A 127 1.35 11.10 7.97
N ARG A 128 0.36 11.48 7.15
CA ARG A 128 -0.55 10.57 6.42
C ARG A 128 0.19 9.45 5.69
N ASN A 129 1.18 9.81 4.87
CA ASN A 129 1.88 8.84 4.02
C ASN A 129 2.67 7.84 4.86
N SER A 130 3.29 8.29 5.95
CA SER A 130 3.94 7.40 6.92
C SER A 130 2.95 6.39 7.54
N SER A 131 1.74 6.82 7.89
CA SER A 131 0.70 5.92 8.42
C SER A 131 0.20 4.91 7.38
N ILE A 132 0.00 5.32 6.13
CA ILE A 132 -0.40 4.44 5.02
C ILE A 132 0.70 3.43 4.73
N PHE A 133 1.96 3.88 4.71
CA PHE A 133 3.10 3.00 4.48
C PHE A 133 3.24 1.91 5.55
N GLN A 134 3.00 2.24 6.82
CA GLN A 134 2.97 1.25 7.89
C GLN A 134 1.93 0.14 7.67
N LEU A 135 0.76 0.46 7.08
CA LEU A 135 -0.24 -0.55 6.72
C LEU A 135 0.25 -1.44 5.59
N ILE A 136 0.93 -0.87 4.59
CA ILE A 136 1.54 -1.64 3.50
C ILE A 136 2.60 -2.60 4.04
N GLN A 137 3.44 -2.13 4.97
CA GLN A 137 4.44 -2.98 5.64
C GLN A 137 3.80 -4.13 6.44
N GLN A 138 2.55 -3.98 6.88
CA GLN A 138 1.77 -5.02 7.56
C GLN A 138 1.04 -5.97 6.59
N GLY A 139 1.24 -5.84 5.29
CA GLY A 139 0.65 -6.72 4.27
C GLY A 139 -0.56 -6.13 3.54
N ALA A 140 -0.90 -4.86 3.79
CA ALA A 140 -1.89 -4.18 2.98
C ALA A 140 -1.37 -3.86 1.58
N PHE A 141 -2.23 -3.91 0.58
CA PHE A 141 -1.92 -3.55 -0.79
C PHE A 141 -2.92 -2.53 -1.34
N LEU A 142 -2.48 -1.80 -2.36
CA LEU A 142 -3.26 -0.77 -3.05
C LEU A 142 -4.46 -1.41 -3.76
N SER A 143 -5.63 -0.79 -3.64
CA SER A 143 -6.87 -1.23 -4.27
C SER A 143 -7.60 -0.04 -4.91
N ASP A 144 -8.55 -0.33 -5.80
CA ASP A 144 -9.52 0.64 -6.32
C ASP A 144 -10.71 0.87 -5.38
N GLY A 145 -10.75 0.12 -4.26
CA GLY A 145 -11.73 0.24 -3.19
C GLY A 145 -13.10 -0.33 -3.53
N GLN A 146 -13.23 -1.17 -4.57
CA GLN A 146 -14.52 -1.78 -4.93
C GLN A 146 -15.17 -2.51 -3.75
N LEU A 147 -14.41 -3.36 -3.05
CA LEU A 147 -14.93 -4.12 -1.92
C LEU A 147 -15.31 -3.20 -0.76
N PHE A 148 -14.48 -2.21 -0.42
CA PHE A 148 -14.81 -1.22 0.61
C PHE A 148 -16.15 -0.52 0.30
N LYS A 149 -16.32 -0.02 -0.93
CA LYS A 149 -17.52 0.69 -1.38
C LYS A 149 -18.77 -0.19 -1.33
N GLN A 150 -18.65 -1.47 -1.72
CA GLN A 150 -19.76 -2.43 -1.62
C GLN A 150 -20.18 -2.63 -0.17
N ILE A 151 -19.23 -2.93 0.72
CA ILE A 151 -19.52 -3.21 2.13
C ILE A 151 -20.08 -1.99 2.84
N ILE A 152 -19.50 -0.80 2.66
CA ILE A 152 -20.01 0.41 3.33
C ILE A 152 -21.42 0.76 2.86
N SER A 153 -21.73 0.61 1.57
CA SER A 153 -23.08 0.85 1.05
C SER A 153 -24.12 -0.07 1.68
N ILE A 154 -23.73 -1.31 1.99
CA ILE A 154 -24.57 -2.29 2.68
C ILE A 154 -24.80 -1.89 4.14
N ILE A 155 -23.76 -1.42 4.83
CA ILE A 155 -23.85 -1.04 6.25
C ILE A 155 -24.68 0.24 6.44
N GLU A 156 -24.62 1.18 5.50
CA GLU A 156 -25.29 2.48 5.56
C GLU A 156 -26.72 2.48 4.97
N SER A 157 -27.18 1.38 4.37
CA SER A 157 -28.53 1.21 3.83
C SER A 157 -29.56 0.89 4.92
#